data_AF-A0A9E1XT37-F1
#
_entry.id   AF-A0A9E1XT37-F1
#
_cell.length_a   1.000
_cell.length_b   1.000
_cell.length_c   1.000
_cell.angle_alpha   90.00
_cell.angle_beta   90.00
_cell.angle_gamma   90.00
#
_symmetry.space_group_name_H-M   'P 1'
#
loop_
_entity.id
_entity.type
_entity.pdbx_description
1 polymer ?
#
loop_
_entity_poly.entity_id
_entity_poly.type
_entity_poly.pdbx_seq_one_letter_code
_entity_poly.pdbx_strand_id
1 'polypeptide(L)'
;MIGAVERRMSETLDLVPNELAHLGWKEFSVKILETVSDKFKNRKKRLIGENKDGSLVRDLKSQLDRISGEISLDHMAKLLLVMPQGETTGFDKRTHKQVKRRITRLNYIFYAALLIGDEDAPNLTEAVLKQLDDAQLALKEAWGINIFEVKKDNTIGMLDKNVREMIVSELGEETYNKLQGLKLSETQRSDKKIISQILGRGGVTEAYRQLLLRVISDLWIEYLTKVEALRVSIGLEAYAQRDPLVQYKAKASELFAQLFRDMRLSIVSRMFNFRPRQQVQSQTISSVPQPKVLEANNAKAIPSGGEPQRKRKRKRKK
;
A
#
# COMPACT_ATOMS: atom_id res chain seq x y z
N MET A 1 -23.40 -18.09 -8.08
CA MET A 1 -22.10 -18.72 -8.38
C MET A 1 -21.29 -17.93 -9.41
N ILE A 2 -21.85 -17.60 -10.59
CA ILE A 2 -21.17 -16.87 -11.69
C ILE A 2 -20.47 -15.60 -11.19
N GLY A 3 -21.18 -14.72 -10.48
CA GLY A 3 -20.57 -13.49 -9.94
C GLY A 3 -19.45 -13.70 -8.90
N ALA A 4 -19.31 -14.88 -8.29
CA ALA A 4 -18.15 -15.19 -7.45
C ALA A 4 -16.93 -15.55 -8.32
N VAL A 5 -17.15 -16.27 -9.42
CA VAL A 5 -16.10 -16.61 -10.40
C VAL A 5 -15.62 -15.35 -11.12
N GLU A 6 -16.54 -14.49 -11.58
CA GLU A 6 -16.21 -13.23 -12.24
C GLU A 6 -15.42 -12.29 -11.32
N ARG A 7 -15.80 -12.18 -10.05
CA ARG A 7 -15.04 -11.42 -9.05
C ARG A 7 -13.63 -11.97 -8.85
N ARG A 8 -13.45 -13.29 -8.87
CA ARG A 8 -12.14 -13.93 -8.73
C ARG A 8 -11.26 -13.74 -9.98
N MET A 9 -11.86 -13.71 -11.16
CA MET A 9 -11.15 -13.51 -12.43
C MET A 9 -10.91 -12.04 -12.78
N SER A 10 -11.64 -11.13 -12.11
CA SER A 10 -11.72 -9.71 -12.44
C SER A 10 -12.16 -9.46 -13.90
N GLU A 11 -12.99 -10.34 -14.44
CA GLU A 11 -13.44 -10.35 -15.83
C GLU A 11 -14.85 -10.96 -15.92
N THR A 12 -15.68 -10.46 -16.83
CA THR A 12 -17.02 -11.00 -17.07
C THR A 12 -16.94 -12.28 -17.88
N LEU A 13 -17.75 -13.26 -17.51
CA LEU A 13 -17.85 -14.52 -18.25
C LEU A 13 -18.76 -14.38 -19.48
N ASP A 14 -19.50 -13.27 -19.59
CA ASP A 14 -20.45 -12.97 -20.67
C ASP A 14 -21.51 -14.07 -20.84
N LEU A 15 -21.81 -14.78 -19.76
CA LEU A 15 -22.80 -15.86 -19.73
C LEU A 15 -24.17 -15.30 -19.36
N VAL A 16 -25.19 -15.66 -20.14
CA VAL A 16 -26.57 -15.25 -19.90
C VAL A 16 -27.20 -16.20 -18.85
N PRO A 17 -27.71 -15.70 -17.71
CA PRO A 17 -28.27 -16.56 -16.66
C PRO A 17 -29.40 -17.47 -17.13
N ASN A 18 -30.24 -16.99 -18.06
CA ASN A 18 -31.37 -17.75 -18.60
C ASN A 18 -30.93 -18.97 -19.43
N GLU A 19 -29.78 -18.89 -20.12
CA GLU A 19 -29.23 -20.03 -20.88
C GLU A 19 -28.66 -21.12 -19.98
N LEU A 20 -28.39 -20.79 -18.72
CA LEU A 20 -27.79 -21.69 -17.74
C LEU A 20 -28.82 -22.28 -16.78
N ALA A 21 -30.00 -21.66 -16.67
CA ALA A 21 -31.07 -22.06 -15.74
C ALA A 21 -31.66 -23.45 -16.03
N HIS A 22 -31.52 -23.93 -17.26
CA HIS A 22 -32.08 -25.21 -17.71
C HIS A 22 -31.07 -26.38 -17.70
N LEU A 23 -29.79 -26.10 -17.42
CA LEU A 23 -28.72 -27.12 -17.46
C LEU A 23 -28.66 -27.91 -16.14
N GLY A 24 -28.36 -29.21 -16.24
CA GLY A 24 -27.98 -30.00 -15.08
C GLY A 24 -26.63 -29.55 -14.50
N TRP A 25 -26.36 -29.87 -13.23
CA TRP A 25 -25.12 -29.44 -12.55
C TRP A 25 -23.82 -29.83 -13.29
N LYS A 26 -23.79 -31.02 -13.90
CA LYS A 26 -22.63 -31.50 -14.66
C LYS A 26 -22.38 -30.65 -15.91
N GLU A 27 -23.40 -30.36 -16.68
CA GLU A 27 -23.31 -29.54 -17.90
C GLU A 27 -23.01 -28.07 -17.58
N PHE A 28 -23.64 -27.56 -16.53
CA PHE A 28 -23.38 -26.22 -16.00
C PHE A 28 -21.90 -26.05 -15.61
N SER A 29 -21.34 -27.00 -14.84
CA SER A 29 -19.96 -26.93 -14.38
C SER A 29 -18.95 -27.04 -15.53
N VAL A 30 -19.19 -27.92 -16.51
CA VAL A 30 -18.38 -28.02 -17.73
C VAL A 30 -18.40 -26.69 -18.51
N LYS A 31 -19.59 -26.13 -18.77
CA LYS A 31 -19.73 -24.86 -19.51
C LYS A 31 -19.02 -23.69 -18.81
N ILE A 32 -19.12 -23.62 -17.48
CA ILE A 32 -18.38 -22.63 -16.68
C ILE A 32 -16.87 -22.82 -16.84
N LEU A 33 -16.36 -24.05 -16.69
CA LEU A 33 -14.93 -24.35 -16.77
C LEU A 33 -14.35 -24.07 -18.16
N GLU A 34 -15.08 -24.42 -19.22
CA GLU A 34 -14.70 -24.12 -20.62
C GLU A 34 -14.62 -22.62 -20.84
N THR A 35 -15.66 -21.88 -20.45
CA THR A 35 -15.69 -20.41 -20.58
C THR A 35 -14.53 -19.76 -19.83
N VAL A 36 -14.26 -20.21 -18.60
CA VAL A 36 -13.13 -19.74 -17.78
C VAL A 36 -11.79 -20.03 -18.47
N SER A 37 -11.61 -21.26 -18.97
CA SER A 37 -10.40 -21.69 -19.69
C SER A 37 -10.15 -20.83 -20.93
N ASP A 38 -11.19 -20.56 -21.70
CA ASP A 38 -11.09 -19.75 -22.92
C ASP A 38 -10.79 -18.28 -22.61
N LYS A 39 -11.38 -17.72 -21.53
CA LYS A 39 -10.99 -16.38 -21.04
C LYS A 39 -9.52 -16.34 -20.64
N PHE A 40 -8.99 -17.37 -19.96
CA PHE A 40 -7.56 -17.44 -19.65
C PHE A 40 -6.67 -17.55 -20.89
N LYS A 41 -7.03 -18.38 -21.89
CA LYS A 41 -6.31 -18.48 -23.16
C LYS A 41 -6.28 -17.13 -23.89
N ASN A 42 -7.41 -16.46 -23.99
CA ASN A 42 -7.53 -15.14 -24.61
C ASN A 42 -6.70 -14.08 -23.86
N ARG A 43 -6.74 -14.11 -22.53
CA ARG A 43 -5.88 -13.25 -21.69
C ARG A 43 -4.40 -13.50 -21.94
N LYS A 44 -3.97 -14.76 -22.02
CA LYS A 44 -2.58 -15.14 -22.34
C LYS A 44 -2.17 -14.60 -23.72
N LYS A 45 -3.01 -14.81 -24.75
CA LYS A 45 -2.78 -14.30 -26.12
C LYS A 45 -2.68 -12.77 -26.14
N ARG A 46 -3.55 -12.04 -25.43
CA ARG A 46 -3.48 -10.57 -25.33
C ARG A 46 -2.21 -10.07 -24.64
N LEU A 47 -1.80 -10.72 -23.55
CA LEU A 47 -0.68 -10.28 -22.73
C LEU A 47 0.68 -10.63 -23.35
N ILE A 48 0.85 -11.87 -23.83
CA ILE A 48 2.12 -12.39 -24.33
C ILE A 48 2.20 -12.28 -25.86
N GLY A 49 1.08 -12.47 -26.56
CA GLY A 49 1.08 -12.62 -28.02
C GLY A 49 1.55 -14.02 -28.44
N GLU A 50 1.30 -14.38 -29.70
CA GLU A 50 1.80 -15.64 -30.27
C GLU A 50 3.29 -15.50 -30.65
N ASN A 51 3.72 -14.30 -31.02
CA ASN A 51 5.09 -13.98 -31.42
C ASN A 51 5.78 -13.00 -30.44
N LYS A 52 5.42 -13.06 -29.16
CA LYS A 52 5.92 -12.14 -28.12
C LYS A 52 5.59 -10.66 -28.40
N ASP A 53 4.47 -10.41 -29.05
CA ASP A 53 3.98 -9.09 -29.47
C ASP A 53 2.85 -8.55 -28.56
N GLY A 54 2.50 -9.30 -27.52
CA GLY A 54 1.46 -8.94 -26.57
C GLY A 54 1.76 -7.69 -25.75
N SER A 55 0.73 -7.17 -25.08
CA SER A 55 0.82 -5.89 -24.35
C SER A 55 1.86 -5.90 -23.22
N LEU A 56 2.02 -7.03 -22.52
CA LEU A 56 3.01 -7.17 -21.45
C LEU A 56 4.43 -7.14 -22.01
N VAL A 57 4.66 -7.83 -23.13
CA VAL A 57 5.99 -7.87 -23.74
C VAL A 57 6.39 -6.51 -24.28
N ARG A 58 5.47 -5.79 -24.93
CA ARG A 58 5.72 -4.42 -25.40
C ARG A 58 6.04 -3.46 -24.25
N ASP A 59 5.28 -3.53 -23.16
CA ASP A 59 5.53 -2.69 -21.99
C ASP A 59 6.90 -3.02 -21.36
N LEU A 60 7.24 -4.30 -21.22
CA LEU A 60 8.55 -4.74 -20.71
C LEU A 60 9.70 -4.29 -21.61
N LYS A 61 9.57 -4.49 -22.93
CA LYS A 61 10.58 -4.08 -23.91
C LYS A 61 10.81 -2.58 -23.83
N SER A 62 9.75 -1.78 -23.77
CA SER A 62 9.88 -0.33 -23.61
C SER A 62 10.57 0.10 -22.32
N GLN A 63 10.47 -0.68 -21.23
CA GLN A 63 11.18 -0.38 -19.98
C GLN A 63 12.66 -0.82 -20.06
N LEU A 64 12.92 -1.99 -20.67
CA LEU A 64 14.26 -2.51 -20.87
C LEU A 64 15.08 -1.62 -21.82
N ASP A 65 14.48 -1.13 -22.90
CA ASP A 65 15.14 -0.24 -23.87
C ASP A 65 15.58 1.10 -23.26
N ARG A 66 15.00 1.49 -22.10
CA ARG A 66 15.38 2.70 -21.36
C ARG A 66 16.58 2.48 -20.43
N ILE A 67 16.95 1.23 -20.17
CA ILE A 67 18.06 0.88 -19.30
C ILE A 67 19.32 0.86 -20.16
N SER A 68 20.21 1.82 -19.93
CA SER A 68 21.55 1.81 -20.51
C SER A 68 22.48 0.92 -19.69
N GLY A 69 23.06 -0.13 -20.29
CA GLY A 69 24.03 -1.02 -19.65
C GLY A 69 23.46 -2.35 -19.18
N GLU A 70 24.14 -3.01 -18.23
CA GLU A 70 23.71 -4.31 -17.71
C GLU A 70 22.47 -4.22 -16.82
N ILE A 71 21.59 -5.22 -16.93
CA ILE A 71 20.37 -5.30 -16.14
C ILE A 71 20.73 -5.71 -14.70
N SER A 72 20.70 -4.74 -13.78
CA SER A 72 20.85 -5.00 -12.35
C SER A 72 19.61 -5.64 -11.70
N LEU A 73 19.79 -6.23 -10.52
CA LEU A 73 18.69 -6.77 -9.69
C LEU A 73 17.62 -5.73 -9.34
N ASP A 74 18.00 -4.46 -9.14
CA ASP A 74 17.05 -3.38 -8.87
C ASP A 74 16.12 -3.12 -10.08
N HIS A 75 16.67 -3.19 -11.30
CA HIS A 75 15.85 -3.13 -12.50
C HIS A 75 14.86 -4.29 -12.57
N MET A 76 15.32 -5.52 -12.31
CA MET A 76 14.44 -6.70 -12.32
C MET A 76 13.35 -6.60 -11.26
N ALA A 77 13.68 -6.17 -10.04
CA ALA A 77 12.73 -5.96 -8.96
C ALA A 77 11.67 -4.90 -9.30
N LYS A 78 12.09 -3.78 -9.90
CA LYS A 78 11.17 -2.73 -10.39
C LYS A 78 10.23 -3.26 -11.47
N LEU A 79 10.76 -4.03 -12.44
CA LEU A 79 9.93 -4.66 -13.47
C LEU A 79 8.93 -5.63 -12.84
N LEU A 80 9.36 -6.48 -11.92
CA LEU A 80 8.48 -7.39 -11.18
C LEU A 80 7.35 -6.67 -10.45
N LEU A 81 7.62 -5.50 -9.86
CA LEU A 81 6.60 -4.69 -9.18
C LEU A 81 5.60 -4.02 -10.13
N VAL A 82 6.01 -3.66 -11.34
CA VAL A 82 5.16 -2.95 -12.31
C VAL A 82 4.38 -3.91 -13.22
N MET A 83 4.96 -5.05 -13.59
CA MET A 83 4.35 -6.07 -14.46
C MET A 83 2.91 -6.50 -14.10
N PRO A 84 2.51 -6.61 -12.82
CA PRO A 84 1.16 -6.99 -12.43
C PRO A 84 0.09 -6.01 -12.89
N GLN A 85 0.45 -4.75 -13.08
CA GLN A 85 -0.47 -3.72 -13.50
C GLN A 85 -0.24 -3.39 -14.96
N GLY A 86 -1.26 -2.88 -15.62
CA GLY A 86 -1.00 -2.00 -16.73
C GLY A 86 -2.21 -1.26 -17.21
N GLU A 87 -2.05 -0.54 -18.30
CA GLU A 87 -3.05 0.41 -18.77
C GLU A 87 -3.90 -0.21 -19.88
N THR A 88 -5.20 0.08 -19.85
CA THR A 88 -6.11 -0.12 -20.97
C THR A 88 -6.84 1.18 -21.25
N THR A 89 -7.09 1.49 -22.51
CA THR A 89 -7.94 2.61 -22.92
C THR A 89 -9.39 2.18 -22.81
N GLY A 90 -10.15 2.82 -21.92
CA GLY A 90 -11.59 2.66 -21.83
C GLY A 90 -12.32 3.97 -22.12
N PHE A 91 -13.64 3.91 -22.19
CA PHE A 91 -14.48 5.11 -22.27
C PHE A 91 -15.17 5.33 -20.91
N ASP A 92 -15.17 6.57 -20.44
CA ASP A 92 -16.00 6.98 -19.31
C ASP A 92 -17.47 6.96 -19.74
N LYS A 93 -18.31 6.22 -18.99
CA LYS A 93 -19.73 6.03 -19.29
C LYS A 93 -20.53 7.34 -19.23
N ARG A 94 -20.08 8.35 -18.48
CA ARG A 94 -20.79 9.62 -18.32
C ARG A 94 -20.32 10.70 -19.28
N THR A 95 -19.02 10.73 -19.58
CA THR A 95 -18.43 11.80 -20.41
C THR A 95 -18.11 11.36 -21.83
N HIS A 96 -18.25 10.07 -22.15
CA HIS A 96 -17.86 9.45 -23.43
C HIS A 96 -16.40 9.73 -23.85
N LYS A 97 -15.57 10.20 -22.92
CA LYS A 97 -14.15 10.48 -23.19
C LYS A 97 -13.33 9.23 -23.00
N GLN A 98 -12.27 9.11 -23.79
CA GLN A 98 -11.24 8.10 -23.56
C GLN A 98 -10.53 8.38 -22.25
N VAL A 99 -10.47 7.36 -21.39
CA VAL A 99 -9.78 7.39 -20.11
C VAL A 99 -8.89 6.18 -20.01
N LYS A 100 -7.62 6.40 -19.64
CA LYS A 100 -6.71 5.32 -19.27
C LYS A 100 -7.16 4.71 -17.95
N ARG A 101 -7.42 3.41 -17.93
CA ARG A 101 -7.73 2.65 -16.72
C ARG A 101 -6.57 1.72 -16.41
N ARG A 102 -6.14 1.73 -15.15
CA ARG A 102 -5.20 0.71 -14.64
C ARG A 102 -5.98 -0.57 -14.36
N ILE A 103 -5.47 -1.69 -14.88
CA ILE A 103 -6.03 -3.02 -14.69
C ILE A 103 -4.95 -3.95 -14.14
N THR A 104 -5.34 -4.89 -13.27
CA THR A 104 -4.44 -5.94 -12.79
C THR A 104 -4.38 -7.08 -13.82
N ARG A 105 -3.22 -7.23 -14.44
CA ARG A 105 -2.91 -8.19 -15.52
C ARG A 105 -2.31 -9.49 -15.01
N LEU A 106 -1.53 -9.46 -13.92
CA LEU A 106 -0.99 -10.65 -13.24
C LEU A 106 -1.32 -10.59 -11.76
N ASN A 107 -1.50 -11.74 -11.14
CA ASN A 107 -1.66 -11.87 -9.69
C ASN A 107 -0.62 -12.87 -9.17
N TYR A 108 0.42 -12.34 -8.52
CA TYR A 108 1.49 -13.18 -7.96
C TYR A 108 1.05 -14.03 -6.79
N ILE A 109 -0.10 -13.76 -6.16
CA ILE A 109 -0.58 -14.56 -5.02
C ILE A 109 -0.79 -16.01 -5.44
N PHE A 110 -1.36 -16.26 -6.63
CA PHE A 110 -1.56 -17.62 -7.12
C PHE A 110 -0.24 -18.29 -7.51
N TYR A 111 0.71 -17.53 -8.06
CA TYR A 111 2.03 -18.07 -8.38
C TYR A 111 2.82 -18.41 -7.12
N ALA A 112 2.81 -17.53 -6.12
CA ALA A 112 3.40 -17.78 -4.81
C ALA A 112 2.75 -19.00 -4.14
N ALA A 113 1.42 -19.12 -4.20
CA ALA A 113 0.72 -20.30 -3.67
C ALA A 113 1.13 -21.60 -4.39
N LEU A 114 1.38 -21.56 -5.70
CA LEU A 114 1.91 -22.72 -6.44
C LEU A 114 3.35 -23.06 -6.04
N LEU A 115 4.19 -22.05 -5.75
CA LEU A 115 5.55 -22.27 -5.29
C LEU A 115 5.60 -22.86 -3.87
N ILE A 116 4.58 -22.58 -3.05
CA ILE A 116 4.47 -23.00 -1.65
C ILE A 116 3.66 -24.30 -1.49
N GLY A 117 2.88 -24.70 -2.49
CA GLY A 117 1.78 -25.68 -2.37
C GLY A 117 2.17 -27.07 -1.88
N ASP A 118 3.45 -27.44 -1.94
CA ASP A 118 3.97 -28.74 -1.52
C ASP A 118 4.69 -28.70 -0.15
N GLU A 119 4.78 -27.55 0.51
CA GLU A 119 5.42 -27.40 1.82
C GLU A 119 4.46 -27.62 2.99
N ASP A 120 4.94 -28.27 4.06
CA ASP A 120 4.22 -28.41 5.31
C ASP A 120 4.18 -27.08 6.10
N ALA A 121 3.09 -26.88 6.84
CA ALA A 121 2.83 -25.63 7.55
C ALA A 121 3.96 -25.17 8.51
N PRO A 122 4.63 -26.06 9.27
CA PRO A 122 5.78 -25.69 10.11
C PRO A 122 6.96 -25.15 9.30
N ASN A 123 7.39 -25.86 8.25
CA ASN A 123 8.51 -25.44 7.41
C ASN A 123 8.22 -24.12 6.68
N LEU A 124 6.99 -23.95 6.18
CA LEU A 124 6.57 -22.69 5.58
C LEU A 124 6.62 -21.53 6.58
N THR A 125 6.21 -21.77 7.83
CA THR A 125 6.25 -20.76 8.88
C THR A 125 7.69 -20.32 9.16
N GLU A 126 8.62 -21.28 9.26
CA GLU A 126 10.04 -20.99 9.45
C GLU A 126 10.62 -20.22 8.27
N ALA A 127 10.31 -20.62 7.03
CA ALA A 127 10.74 -19.94 5.81
C ALA A 127 10.24 -18.48 5.76
N VAL A 128 8.97 -18.25 6.12
CA VAL A 128 8.40 -16.90 6.19
C VAL A 128 9.09 -16.07 7.28
N LEU A 129 9.31 -16.64 8.48
CA LEU A 129 9.99 -15.94 9.56
C LEU A 129 11.42 -15.56 9.17
N LYS A 130 12.18 -16.48 8.57
CA LYS A 130 13.52 -16.20 8.05
C LYS A 130 13.52 -15.07 7.03
N GLN A 131 12.57 -15.08 6.09
CA GLN A 131 12.43 -14.02 5.10
C GLN A 131 12.12 -12.66 5.75
N LEU A 132 11.32 -12.65 6.83
CA LEU A 132 11.03 -11.43 7.58
C LEU A 132 12.27 -10.94 8.34
N ASP A 133 13.09 -11.82 8.90
CA ASP A 133 14.36 -11.45 9.53
C ASP A 133 15.35 -10.86 8.53
N ASP A 134 15.48 -11.47 7.35
CA ASP A 134 16.29 -10.95 6.24
C ASP A 134 15.79 -9.57 5.80
N ALA A 135 14.46 -9.39 5.72
CA ALA A 135 13.86 -8.09 5.42
C ALA A 135 14.16 -7.04 6.51
N GLN A 136 14.21 -7.43 7.79
CA GLN A 136 14.61 -6.51 8.86
C GLN A 136 16.08 -6.11 8.76
N LEU A 137 16.97 -7.04 8.41
CA LEU A 137 18.38 -6.75 8.18
C LEU A 137 18.54 -5.76 7.03
N ALA A 138 17.90 -6.01 5.89
CA ALA A 138 17.90 -5.12 4.75
C ALA A 138 17.33 -3.72 5.09
N LEU A 139 16.28 -3.66 5.91
CA LEU A 139 15.71 -2.39 6.38
C LEU A 139 16.72 -1.62 7.25
N LYS A 140 17.38 -2.29 8.20
CA LYS A 140 18.43 -1.67 9.03
C LYS A 140 19.55 -1.11 8.17
N GLU A 141 20.02 -1.84 7.17
CA GLU A 141 21.04 -1.35 6.24
C GLU A 141 20.56 -0.12 5.46
N ALA A 142 19.35 -0.15 4.91
CA ALA A 142 18.79 0.99 4.17
C ALA A 142 18.64 2.25 5.04
N TRP A 143 18.18 2.09 6.29
CA TRP A 143 18.14 3.17 7.28
C TRP A 143 19.53 3.68 7.62
N GLY A 144 20.50 2.77 7.78
CA GLY A 144 21.89 3.10 8.08
C GLY A 144 22.52 3.96 7.00
N ILE A 145 22.36 3.57 5.74
CA ILE A 145 22.83 4.34 4.58
C ILE A 145 22.15 5.71 4.56
N ASN A 146 20.82 5.76 4.72
CA ASN A 146 20.09 7.01 4.68
C ASN A 146 20.47 7.98 5.80
N ILE A 147 20.56 7.51 7.04
CA ILE A 147 20.96 8.34 8.19
C ILE A 147 22.40 8.81 8.03
N PHE A 148 23.29 7.93 7.57
CA PHE A 148 24.67 8.29 7.30
C PHE A 148 24.76 9.42 6.28
N GLU A 149 24.04 9.32 5.16
CA GLU A 149 23.99 10.38 4.14
C GLU A 149 23.42 11.70 4.67
N VAL A 150 22.33 11.64 5.45
CA VAL A 150 21.70 12.82 6.06
C VAL A 150 22.63 13.50 7.07
N LYS A 151 23.41 12.72 7.83
CA LYS A 151 24.32 13.21 8.88
C LYS A 151 25.78 13.26 8.44
N LYS A 152 26.09 13.18 7.13
CA LYS A 152 27.46 13.03 6.62
C LYS A 152 28.43 14.14 7.02
N ASP A 153 27.89 15.34 7.25
CA ASP A 153 28.65 16.55 7.62
C ASP A 153 28.75 16.75 9.14
N ASN A 154 28.03 15.95 9.93
CA ASN A 154 28.12 15.99 11.39
C ASN A 154 29.35 15.21 11.86
N THR A 155 29.88 15.60 13.02
CA THR A 155 30.94 14.83 13.68
C THR A 155 30.36 13.65 14.45
N ILE A 156 31.14 12.59 14.62
CA ILE A 156 30.71 11.39 15.35
C ILE A 156 30.36 11.71 16.81
N GLY A 157 31.04 12.68 17.41
CA GLY A 157 30.75 13.15 18.77
C GLY A 157 29.38 13.82 18.92
N MET A 158 28.77 14.34 17.84
CA MET A 158 27.44 14.95 17.84
C MET A 158 26.30 13.94 17.67
N LEU A 159 26.60 12.65 17.49
CA LEU A 159 25.58 11.61 17.39
C LEU A 159 24.87 11.38 18.72
N ASP A 160 23.66 10.81 18.65
CA ASP A 160 22.84 10.51 19.81
C ASP A 160 23.59 9.61 20.80
N LYS A 161 23.38 9.81 22.11
CA LYS A 161 24.13 9.10 23.17
C LYS A 161 24.16 7.58 22.95
N ASN A 162 23.00 6.97 22.70
CA ASN A 162 22.88 5.53 22.47
C ASN A 162 23.68 5.06 21.25
N VAL A 163 23.74 5.89 20.20
CA VAL A 163 24.54 5.59 19.00
C VAL A 163 26.03 5.63 19.32
N ARG A 164 26.48 6.63 20.10
CA ARG A 164 27.88 6.72 20.54
C ARG A 164 28.27 5.53 21.41
N GLU A 165 27.41 5.10 22.33
CA GLU A 165 27.63 3.90 23.15
C GLU A 165 27.75 2.62 22.30
N MET A 166 26.90 2.46 21.27
CA MET A 166 27.02 1.33 20.33
C MET A 166 28.33 1.39 19.53
N ILE A 167 28.76 2.58 19.10
CA ILE A 167 30.05 2.77 18.42
C ILE A 167 31.20 2.37 19.34
N VAL A 168 31.21 2.81 20.59
CA VAL A 168 32.24 2.43 21.57
C VAL A 168 32.24 0.92 21.81
N SER A 169 31.06 0.30 21.91
CA SER A 169 30.95 -1.15 22.12
C SER A 169 31.47 -2.00 20.94
N GLU A 170 31.32 -1.54 19.70
CA GLU A 170 31.73 -2.32 18.52
C GLU A 170 33.14 -1.96 18.01
N LEU A 171 33.59 -0.71 18.16
CA LEU A 171 34.88 -0.22 17.66
C LEU A 171 35.93 0.00 18.76
N GLY A 172 35.51 0.00 20.03
CA GLY A 172 36.36 0.27 21.19
C GLY A 172 36.53 1.77 21.50
N GLU A 173 36.84 2.08 22.77
CA GLU A 173 37.01 3.47 23.25
C GLU A 173 38.16 4.21 22.54
N GLU A 174 39.29 3.54 22.30
CA GLU A 174 40.44 4.17 21.64
C GLU A 174 40.12 4.62 20.22
N THR A 175 39.44 3.77 19.45
CA THR A 175 39.02 4.07 18.08
C THR A 175 37.99 5.20 18.08
N TYR A 176 37.00 5.13 18.98
CA TYR A 176 36.00 6.20 19.12
C TYR A 176 36.65 7.56 19.44
N ASN A 177 37.61 7.60 20.37
CA ASN A 177 38.28 8.84 20.75
C ASN A 177 39.05 9.50 19.59
N LYS A 178 39.58 8.71 18.65
CA LYS A 178 40.21 9.20 17.42
C LYS A 178 39.17 9.70 16.40
N LEU A 179 38.03 9.04 16.34
CA LEU A 179 36.98 9.32 15.35
C LEU A 179 36.00 10.43 15.76
N GLN A 180 35.79 10.69 17.05
CA GLN A 180 34.73 11.57 17.55
C GLN A 180 34.75 12.99 16.98
N GLY A 181 35.94 13.51 16.63
CA GLY A 181 36.12 14.84 16.03
C GLY A 181 35.97 14.87 14.50
N LEU A 182 36.00 13.72 13.83
CA LEU A 182 35.90 13.62 12.38
C LEU A 182 34.44 13.65 11.91
N LYS A 183 34.23 14.17 10.70
CA LYS A 183 32.94 14.06 10.04
C LYS A 183 32.68 12.62 9.60
N LEU A 184 31.41 12.21 9.55
CA LEU A 184 31.05 10.87 9.04
C LEU A 184 31.61 10.64 7.63
N SER A 185 31.54 11.64 6.74
CA SER A 185 32.08 11.57 5.37
C SER A 185 33.59 11.35 5.28
N GLU A 186 34.36 11.71 6.31
CA GLU A 186 35.83 11.65 6.33
C GLU A 186 36.37 10.31 6.87
N THR A 187 35.50 9.45 7.40
CA THR A 187 35.91 8.16 7.98
C THR A 187 36.44 7.14 6.95
N GLN A 188 37.26 6.19 7.40
CA GLN A 188 37.79 5.12 6.56
C GLN A 188 36.68 4.15 6.10
N ARG A 189 36.88 3.47 4.97
CA ARG A 189 35.87 2.59 4.36
C ARG A 189 35.41 1.45 5.29
N SER A 190 36.29 0.89 6.12
CA SER A 190 35.96 -0.11 7.14
C SER A 190 34.98 0.46 8.17
N ASP A 191 35.32 1.64 8.70
CA ASP A 191 34.58 2.28 9.79
C ASP A 191 33.24 2.81 9.29
N LYS A 192 33.20 3.34 8.06
CA LYS A 192 31.96 3.75 7.38
C LYS A 192 30.91 2.65 7.39
N LYS A 193 31.32 1.41 7.07
CA LYS A 193 30.40 0.27 7.02
C LYS A 193 29.82 -0.04 8.39
N ILE A 194 30.68 -0.11 9.41
CA ILE A 194 30.29 -0.41 10.79
C ILE A 194 29.39 0.71 11.35
N ILE A 195 29.80 1.97 11.21
CA ILE A 195 29.03 3.14 11.65
C ILE A 195 27.68 3.18 10.95
N SER A 196 27.62 2.92 9.64
CA SER A 196 26.35 2.86 8.91
C SER A 196 25.42 1.77 9.46
N GLN A 197 25.94 0.56 9.75
CA GLN A 197 25.15 -0.51 10.36
C GLN A 197 24.63 -0.12 11.75
N ILE A 198 25.45 0.52 12.58
CA ILE A 198 25.06 1.00 13.91
C ILE A 198 23.97 2.07 13.82
N LEU A 199 24.14 3.06 12.93
CA LEU A 199 23.13 4.09 12.65
C LEU A 199 21.81 3.46 12.18
N GLY A 200 21.89 2.42 11.36
CA GLY A 200 20.73 1.67 10.90
C GLY A 200 19.97 0.98 12.03
N ARG A 201 20.69 0.27 12.91
CA ARG A 201 20.10 -0.38 14.11
C ARG A 201 19.45 0.65 15.04
N GLY A 202 20.16 1.74 15.34
CA GLY A 202 19.64 2.83 16.17
C GLY A 202 18.42 3.51 15.57
N GLY A 203 18.48 3.83 14.28
CA GLY A 203 17.40 4.47 13.54
C GLY A 203 16.12 3.62 13.49
N VAL A 204 16.26 2.33 13.17
CA VAL A 204 15.13 1.39 13.16
C VAL A 204 14.55 1.22 14.57
N THR A 205 15.38 1.15 15.61
CA THR A 205 14.91 1.04 17.00
C THR A 205 14.08 2.25 17.41
N GLU A 206 14.54 3.46 17.07
CA GLU A 206 13.81 4.69 17.36
C GLU A 206 12.49 4.76 16.58
N ALA A 207 12.53 4.42 15.29
CA ALA A 207 11.34 4.30 14.47
C ALA A 207 10.30 3.33 15.06
N TYR A 208 10.74 2.17 15.54
CA TYR A 208 9.86 1.17 16.15
C TYR A 208 9.30 1.65 17.49
N ARG A 209 10.08 2.36 18.30
CA ARG A 209 9.58 2.96 19.55
C ARG A 209 8.46 3.96 19.25
N GLN A 210 8.67 4.85 18.28
CA GLN A 210 7.66 5.83 17.88
C GLN A 210 6.40 5.14 17.31
N LEU A 211 6.58 4.10 16.50
CA LEU A 211 5.47 3.31 15.97
C LEU A 211 4.65 2.66 17.09
N LEU A 212 5.32 2.01 18.05
CA LEU A 212 4.68 1.38 19.19
C LEU A 212 3.86 2.38 19.99
N LEU A 213 4.48 3.50 20.38
CA LEU A 213 3.82 4.56 21.13
C LEU A 213 2.58 5.07 20.39
N ARG A 214 2.72 5.39 19.10
CA ARG A 214 1.61 5.89 18.30
C ARG A 214 0.45 4.90 18.20
N VAL A 215 0.74 3.64 17.85
CA VAL A 215 -0.30 2.62 17.69
C VAL A 215 -0.99 2.32 19.02
N ILE A 216 -0.24 2.22 20.11
CA ILE A 216 -0.79 1.98 21.45
C ILE A 216 -1.66 3.16 21.87
N SER A 217 -1.18 4.41 21.72
CA SER A 217 -1.94 5.60 22.09
C SER A 217 -3.25 5.72 21.29
N ASP A 218 -3.19 5.57 19.96
CA ASP A 218 -4.36 5.70 19.08
C ASP A 218 -5.44 4.67 19.46
N LEU A 219 -5.06 3.39 19.60
CA LEU A 219 -6.00 2.31 19.89
C LEU A 219 -6.49 2.34 21.35
N TRP A 220 -5.66 2.79 22.29
CA TRP A 220 -6.07 2.93 23.69
C TRP A 220 -7.18 3.97 23.84
N ILE A 221 -7.08 5.12 23.15
CA ILE A 221 -8.13 6.15 23.15
C ILE A 221 -9.44 5.58 22.58
N GLU A 222 -9.36 4.83 21.49
CA GLU A 222 -10.52 4.17 20.90
C GLU A 222 -11.17 3.16 21.87
N TYR A 223 -10.35 2.36 22.56
CA TYR A 223 -10.82 1.43 23.58
C TYR A 223 -11.53 2.15 24.73
N LEU A 224 -10.94 3.22 25.29
CA LEU A 224 -11.58 3.99 26.37
C LEU A 224 -12.94 4.54 25.92
N THR A 225 -13.03 5.03 24.68
CA THR A 225 -14.28 5.52 24.10
C THR A 225 -15.33 4.40 24.00
N LYS A 226 -14.94 3.20 23.56
CA LYS A 226 -15.82 2.02 23.49
C LYS A 226 -16.30 1.57 24.86
N VAL A 227 -15.42 1.59 25.86
CA VAL A 227 -15.76 1.20 27.24
C VAL A 227 -16.69 2.20 27.90
N GLU A 228 -16.53 3.50 27.65
CA GLU A 228 -17.45 4.52 28.14
C GLU A 228 -18.84 4.36 27.50
N ALA A 229 -18.90 4.15 26.18
CA ALA A 229 -20.16 3.85 25.50
C ALA A 229 -20.83 2.57 26.02
N LEU A 230 -20.03 1.53 26.32
CA LEU A 230 -20.50 0.30 26.93
C LEU A 230 -21.13 0.53 28.30
N ARG A 231 -20.52 1.38 29.13
CA ARG A 231 -21.04 1.76 30.45
C ARG A 231 -22.43 2.39 30.34
N VAL A 232 -22.60 3.34 29.41
CA VAL A 232 -23.89 3.99 29.15
C VAL A 232 -24.93 2.98 28.66
N SER A 233 -24.56 2.13 27.69
CA SER A 233 -25.46 1.10 27.12
C SER A 233 -25.95 0.09 28.17
N ILE A 234 -25.06 -0.41 29.02
CA ILE A 234 -25.43 -1.37 30.07
C ILE A 234 -26.29 -0.71 31.15
N GLY A 235 -26.07 0.56 31.43
CA GLY A 235 -26.95 1.35 32.31
C GLY A 235 -28.39 1.41 31.80
N LEU A 236 -28.59 1.43 30.47
CA LEU A 236 -29.91 1.41 29.83
C LEU A 236 -30.51 -0.02 29.77
N GLU A 237 -29.69 -1.05 29.63
CA GLU A 237 -30.08 -2.48 29.58
C GLU A 237 -30.36 -3.12 30.96
N ALA A 238 -30.06 -2.43 32.07
CA ALA A 238 -30.18 -2.95 33.44
C ALA A 238 -31.61 -3.39 33.84
N TYR A 239 -32.62 -3.17 32.99
CA TYR A 239 -33.97 -3.71 33.14
C TYR A 239 -34.07 -5.24 32.94
N ALA A 240 -33.01 -5.92 32.45
CA ALA A 240 -33.04 -7.33 32.04
C ALA A 240 -32.64 -8.38 33.11
N GLN A 241 -32.75 -8.07 34.42
CA GLN A 241 -32.52 -8.99 35.56
C GLN A 241 -31.12 -9.66 35.68
N ARG A 242 -30.13 -9.27 34.87
CA ARG A 242 -28.74 -9.72 34.98
C ARG A 242 -27.88 -8.62 35.61
N ASP A 243 -26.93 -9.00 36.46
CA ASP A 243 -26.03 -8.05 37.14
C ASP A 243 -25.26 -7.18 36.10
N PRO A 244 -25.53 -5.86 36.04
CA PRO A 244 -24.89 -4.94 35.10
C PRO A 244 -23.36 -4.92 35.24
N LEU A 245 -22.84 -5.09 36.46
CA LEU A 245 -21.40 -5.07 36.72
C LEU A 245 -20.71 -6.29 36.10
N VAL A 246 -21.32 -7.47 36.22
CA VAL A 246 -20.79 -8.71 35.63
C VAL A 246 -20.76 -8.61 34.11
N GLN A 247 -21.83 -8.10 33.50
CA GLN A 247 -21.90 -7.90 32.04
C GLN A 247 -20.85 -6.89 31.54
N TYR A 248 -20.70 -5.78 32.28
CA TYR A 248 -19.71 -4.76 31.94
C TYR A 248 -18.30 -5.35 31.98
N LYS A 249 -17.93 -6.06 33.05
CA LYS A 249 -16.61 -6.70 33.18
C LYS A 249 -16.35 -7.69 32.06
N ALA A 250 -17.32 -8.54 31.72
CA ALA A 250 -17.19 -9.53 30.66
C ALA A 250 -16.97 -8.85 29.28
N LYS A 251 -17.85 -7.93 28.89
CA LYS A 251 -17.76 -7.20 27.61
C LYS A 251 -16.51 -6.33 27.54
N ALA A 252 -16.12 -5.66 28.63
CA ALA A 252 -14.89 -4.86 28.68
C ALA A 252 -13.63 -5.72 28.52
N SER A 253 -13.60 -6.92 29.13
CA SER A 253 -12.51 -7.87 28.96
C SER A 253 -12.38 -8.36 27.51
N GLU A 254 -13.50 -8.61 26.84
CA GLU A 254 -13.52 -8.97 25.42
C GLU A 254 -12.98 -7.82 24.54
N LEU A 255 -13.42 -6.59 24.79
CA LEU A 255 -12.91 -5.39 24.10
C LEU A 255 -11.40 -5.20 24.31
N PHE A 256 -10.90 -5.49 25.51
CA PHE A 256 -9.47 -5.41 25.82
C PHE A 256 -8.65 -6.53 25.13
N ALA A 257 -9.18 -7.74 25.04
CA ALA A 257 -8.55 -8.81 24.27
C ALA A 257 -8.50 -8.47 22.77
N GLN A 258 -9.55 -7.85 22.24
CA GLN A 258 -9.58 -7.36 20.86
C GLN A 258 -8.57 -6.24 20.64
N LEU A 259 -8.48 -5.27 21.57
CA LEU A 259 -7.50 -4.20 21.54
C LEU A 259 -6.07 -4.74 21.36
N PHE A 260 -5.68 -5.75 22.14
CA PHE A 260 -4.35 -6.35 22.04
C PHE A 260 -4.11 -7.02 20.68
N ARG A 261 -5.12 -7.69 20.10
CA ARG A 261 -5.01 -8.28 18.76
C ARG A 261 -4.79 -7.20 17.71
N ASP A 262 -5.58 -6.13 17.78
CA ASP A 262 -5.51 -5.01 16.84
C ASP A 262 -4.18 -4.25 16.94
N MET A 263 -3.65 -4.07 18.16
CA MET A 263 -2.32 -3.52 18.39
C MET A 263 -1.24 -4.37 17.72
N ARG A 264 -1.19 -5.68 18.00
CA ARG A 264 -0.17 -6.58 17.43
C ARG A 264 -0.21 -6.57 15.90
N LEU A 265 -1.40 -6.71 15.32
CA LEU A 265 -1.57 -6.70 13.86
C LEU A 265 -1.13 -5.36 13.26
N SER A 266 -1.53 -4.25 13.86
CA SER A 266 -1.19 -2.90 13.38
C SER A 266 0.30 -2.62 13.48
N ILE A 267 0.96 -3.04 14.56
CA ILE A 267 2.40 -2.88 14.75
C ILE A 267 3.14 -3.69 13.68
N VAL A 268 2.89 -4.99 13.57
CA VAL A 268 3.59 -5.87 12.61
C VAL A 268 3.38 -5.40 11.18
N SER A 269 2.15 -5.06 10.80
CA SER A 269 1.83 -4.56 9.46
C SER A 269 2.57 -3.26 9.11
N ARG A 270 2.71 -2.34 10.07
CA ARG A 270 3.37 -1.05 9.84
C ARG A 270 4.90 -1.14 9.94
N MET A 271 5.42 -2.03 10.77
CA MET A 271 6.85 -2.18 11.04
C MET A 271 7.67 -2.38 9.75
N PHE A 272 7.22 -3.28 8.86
CA PHE A 272 7.90 -3.55 7.58
C PHE A 272 7.65 -2.51 6.49
N ASN A 273 6.65 -1.64 6.67
CA ASN A 273 6.31 -0.58 5.73
C ASN A 273 6.90 0.78 6.14
N PHE A 274 7.49 0.88 7.34
CA PHE A 274 8.08 2.10 7.86
C PHE A 274 9.47 2.33 7.26
N ARG A 275 9.49 2.95 6.08
CA ARG A 275 10.72 3.24 5.34
C ARG A 275 11.28 4.62 5.71
N PRO A 276 12.61 4.79 5.70
CA PRO A 276 13.18 6.11 5.88
C PRO A 276 12.74 6.98 4.70
N ARG A 277 12.32 8.21 4.97
CA ARG A 277 11.99 9.15 3.90
C ARG A 277 13.29 9.50 3.20
N GLN A 278 13.54 8.88 2.05
CA GLN A 278 14.61 9.35 1.17
C GLN A 278 14.30 10.82 0.87
N GLN A 279 15.19 11.72 1.29
CA GLN A 279 15.27 13.03 0.68
C GLN A 279 15.74 12.79 -0.74
N VAL A 280 14.78 12.48 -1.61
CA VAL A 280 14.99 12.54 -3.04
C VAL A 280 15.37 14.00 -3.28
N GLN A 281 16.64 14.28 -3.58
CA GLN A 281 16.96 15.49 -4.33
C GLN A 281 16.05 15.42 -5.54
N SER A 282 15.03 16.28 -5.57
CA SER A 282 14.08 16.38 -6.66
C SER A 282 14.85 16.73 -7.93
N GLN A 283 15.40 15.73 -8.60
CA GLN A 283 15.66 15.79 -10.03
C GLN A 283 14.27 15.78 -10.68
N THR A 284 13.76 16.99 -10.85
CA THR A 284 12.82 17.43 -11.88
C THR A 284 12.38 16.33 -12.85
N ILE A 285 11.32 15.59 -12.48
CA ILE A 285 10.33 15.16 -13.46
C ILE A 285 9.23 16.23 -13.46
N SER A 286 9.62 17.43 -13.92
CA SER A 286 8.67 18.44 -14.37
C SER A 286 8.15 18.01 -15.74
N SER A 287 6.93 17.49 -15.79
CA SER A 287 5.91 17.79 -16.82
C SER A 287 4.78 16.77 -16.77
N VAL A 288 3.92 16.89 -15.76
CA VAL A 288 2.49 16.63 -16.01
C VAL A 288 1.88 18.00 -16.27
N PRO A 289 1.42 18.33 -17.48
CA PRO A 289 0.59 19.51 -17.68
C PRO A 289 -0.67 19.29 -16.85
N GLN A 290 -0.84 20.08 -15.79
CA GLN A 290 -2.14 20.20 -15.15
C GLN A 290 -3.12 20.71 -16.20
N PRO A 291 -4.30 20.08 -16.39
CA PRO A 291 -5.34 20.68 -17.20
C PRO A 291 -5.71 22.02 -16.55
N LYS A 292 -5.54 23.11 -17.31
CA LYS A 292 -6.04 24.44 -16.97
C LYS A 292 -7.51 24.29 -16.58
N VAL A 293 -7.79 24.43 -15.29
CA VAL A 293 -9.13 24.74 -14.82
C VAL A 293 -9.43 26.11 -15.40
N LEU A 294 -10.40 26.19 -16.29
CA LEU A 294 -10.93 27.47 -16.76
C LEU A 294 -11.49 28.19 -15.54
N GLU A 295 -10.74 29.17 -15.05
CA GLU A 295 -11.22 30.18 -14.12
C GLU A 295 -12.39 30.91 -14.79
N ALA A 296 -13.61 30.55 -14.38
CA ALA A 296 -14.77 31.38 -14.60
C ALA A 296 -14.64 32.58 -13.64
N ASN A 297 -14.01 33.64 -14.14
CA ASN A 297 -13.96 34.91 -13.42
C ASN A 297 -15.34 35.56 -13.38
N ASN A 298 -15.63 36.05 -12.17
CA ASN A 298 -16.85 36.62 -11.64
C ASN A 298 -17.50 37.75 -12.45
N ALA A 299 -18.83 37.82 -12.24
CA ALA A 299 -19.64 39.02 -12.01
C ALA A 299 -19.76 40.08 -13.12
N LYS A 300 -20.92 40.07 -13.78
CA LYS A 300 -21.63 41.31 -14.13
C LYS A 300 -22.91 41.39 -13.32
N ALA A 301 -22.97 42.45 -12.51
CA ALA A 301 -24.09 42.84 -11.67
C ALA A 301 -25.38 43.01 -12.48
N ILE A 302 -26.48 42.52 -11.92
CA ILE A 302 -27.84 42.85 -12.33
C ILE A 302 -28.30 43.99 -11.41
N PRO A 303 -28.71 45.17 -11.90
CA PRO A 303 -29.41 46.12 -11.08
C PRO A 303 -30.89 45.71 -10.97
N SER A 304 -31.37 45.75 -9.73
CA SER A 304 -32.77 45.66 -9.35
C SER A 304 -33.55 46.90 -9.83
N GLY A 305 -34.75 46.68 -10.40
CA GLY A 305 -35.83 47.68 -10.42
C GLY A 305 -36.60 47.79 -11.74
N GLY A 306 -37.86 47.34 -11.75
CA GLY A 306 -38.82 47.66 -12.81
C GLY A 306 -40.02 46.69 -12.90
N GLU A 307 -41.17 47.12 -12.42
CA GLU A 307 -42.47 46.42 -12.43
C GLU A 307 -42.92 45.87 -13.81
N PRO A 308 -43.70 44.77 -13.86
CA PRO A 308 -44.30 44.32 -15.11
C PRO A 308 -45.65 45.01 -15.39
N GLN A 309 -45.66 45.96 -16.34
CA GLN A 309 -46.90 46.45 -16.96
C GLN A 309 -47.56 45.37 -17.83
N ARG A 310 -48.77 44.96 -17.45
CA ARG A 310 -49.74 44.26 -18.30
C ARG A 310 -50.07 45.09 -19.55
N LYS A 311 -49.88 44.55 -20.76
CA LYS A 311 -50.59 45.02 -21.96
C LYS A 311 -51.38 43.90 -22.65
N ARG A 312 -52.62 44.27 -22.96
CA ARG A 312 -53.76 43.47 -23.42
C ARG A 312 -53.62 42.97 -24.85
N LYS A 313 -54.25 41.80 -25.07
CA LYS A 313 -54.90 41.28 -26.28
C LYS A 313 -55.08 42.27 -27.45
N ARG A 314 -54.79 41.80 -28.68
CA ARG A 314 -55.64 42.05 -29.85
C ARG A 314 -55.86 40.78 -30.68
N LYS A 315 -57.13 40.37 -30.71
CA LYS A 315 -57.75 39.48 -31.70
C LYS A 315 -57.78 40.17 -33.08
N ARG A 316 -57.76 39.39 -34.16
CA ARG A 316 -58.79 39.31 -35.23
C ARG A 316 -58.38 38.19 -36.22
N LYS A 317 -59.19 37.12 -36.31
CA LYS A 317 -60.31 36.89 -37.26
C LYS A 317 -59.84 36.70 -38.71
N LYS A 318 -59.95 35.49 -39.24
CA LYS A 318 -61.18 35.00 -39.90
C LYS A 318 -61.34 33.52 -39.59
#